data_AF-A0A7S2KQR1-F1
#
_entry.id   AF-A0A7S2KQR1-F1
#
_cell.length_a   1.000
_cell.length_b   1.000
_cell.length_c   1.000
_cell.angle_alpha   90.00
_cell.angle_beta   90.00
_cell.angle_gamma   90.00
#
_symmetry.space_group_name_H-M   'P 1'
#
loop_
_entity.id
_entity.type
_entity.pdbx_description
1 polymer ?
#
loop_
_entity_poly.entity_id
_entity_poly.type
_entity_poly.pdbx_seq_one_letter_code
_entity_poly.pdbx_strand_id
1 'polypeptide(L)'
;PPVRAARAADAALAAMGAAGGKCTDVNMDKNTLQPKSLEESDSDDDDDDDDEDDEEDEDDEEAKHDADNALMEGMQNLKRGKTGTFKEVIDHATAIGIAEEKITRAEKALELHKANRRREAYEADLREFMETSEFQDLAECEKMEEQGVKLGASEKALAPLRDQISELYLRRELNADEIAQAKVFLETRTRSFVKEAVQGHPIIWVDVENGKRLKAMLTLDLILRKVSVKKASGDGAELATALLNQALPKRAADVPELADTDAFRDLPEKEQSCAIAILGPEQPWLLVEEELVKSDELIIGVTLIATVDESAKLSPKSGGKKGKKDKKEKGEKRKSLARSGSINEKDGEGKPPVSPRGGAAEDGEAPVSPRGSARKSSAGDEDKKDKKDRKSKKDDDKDKKEDKKDKKEKKHKKEKKDKFSLGGGL
;
A
#
# COMPACT_ATOMS: atom_id res chain seq x y z
N PRO A 1 -50.23 -9.67 -1.68
CA PRO A 1 -49.41 -10.61 -2.50
C PRO A 1 -48.28 -11.23 -1.66
N PRO A 2 -48.36 -12.53 -1.30
CA PRO A 2 -47.49 -13.12 -0.28
C PRO A 2 -46.33 -13.99 -0.84
N VAL A 3 -45.20 -13.90 -0.15
CA VAL A 3 -44.37 -15.01 0.40
C VAL A 3 -43.50 -15.89 -0.53
N ARG A 4 -42.17 -15.81 -0.27
CA ARG A 4 -41.10 -16.84 -0.27
C ARG A 4 -40.98 -17.87 -1.41
N ALA A 5 -39.76 -18.00 -1.94
CA ALA A 5 -39.09 -19.27 -2.28
C ALA A 5 -37.58 -18.96 -2.50
N ALA A 6 -36.66 -19.48 -1.69
CA ALA A 6 -36.01 -20.80 -1.77
C ALA A 6 -34.86 -20.80 -2.81
N ARG A 7 -33.58 -20.95 -2.47
CA ARG A 7 -32.82 -22.05 -1.81
C ARG A 7 -31.93 -22.73 -2.86
N ALA A 8 -30.67 -22.89 -2.46
CA ALA A 8 -29.64 -23.79 -2.95
C ALA A 8 -30.07 -25.05 -3.73
N ALA A 9 -29.33 -25.31 -4.80
CA ALA A 9 -28.98 -26.60 -5.42
C ALA A 9 -27.80 -26.27 -6.38
N ASP A 10 -26.75 -27.05 -6.58
CA ASP A 10 -26.58 -28.48 -6.41
C ASP A 10 -25.09 -28.81 -6.25
N ALA A 11 -24.82 -29.73 -5.33
CA ALA A 11 -23.58 -30.47 -5.24
C ALA A 11 -23.93 -31.92 -5.53
N ALA A 12 -23.32 -32.50 -6.58
CA ALA A 12 -22.86 -33.88 -6.68
C ALA A 12 -22.87 -34.37 -8.15
N LEU A 13 -21.70 -34.68 -8.70
CA LEU A 13 -21.48 -36.04 -9.18
C LEU A 13 -19.99 -36.38 -9.15
N ALA A 14 -19.75 -37.62 -8.75
CA ALA A 14 -18.49 -38.17 -8.30
C ALA A 14 -17.71 -38.91 -9.40
N ALA A 15 -16.45 -39.19 -9.05
CA ALA A 15 -15.68 -40.40 -9.34
C ALA A 15 -15.27 -40.68 -10.79
N MET A 16 -13.95 -40.65 -11.03
CA MET A 16 -13.15 -41.82 -11.45
C MET A 16 -11.68 -41.42 -11.62
N GLY A 17 -10.75 -42.23 -11.08
CA GLY A 17 -9.35 -42.22 -11.52
C GLY A 17 -8.29 -42.24 -10.41
N ALA A 18 -8.16 -43.36 -9.70
CA ALA A 18 -7.00 -43.67 -8.87
C ALA A 18 -5.92 -44.38 -9.70
N ALA A 19 -4.70 -43.85 -9.72
CA ALA A 19 -3.38 -44.48 -9.92
C ALA A 19 -2.36 -43.33 -9.91
N GLY A 20 -1.27 -43.28 -9.17
CA GLY A 20 -0.40 -44.31 -8.58
C GLY A 20 1.03 -43.82 -8.83
N GLY A 21 1.71 -43.35 -7.78
CA GLY A 21 3.06 -42.78 -7.90
C GLY A 21 3.66 -42.42 -6.56
N LYS A 22 4.01 -43.43 -5.77
CA LYS A 22 4.77 -43.33 -4.53
C LYS A 22 6.25 -43.10 -4.86
N CYS A 23 6.86 -42.00 -4.40
CA CYS A 23 8.30 -41.86 -4.17
C CYS A 23 8.48 -40.89 -2.98
N THR A 24 8.51 -41.44 -1.77
CA THR A 24 9.69 -41.52 -0.87
C THR A 24 10.05 -40.20 -0.20
N ASP A 25 9.36 -40.01 0.92
CA ASP A 25 9.70 -39.21 2.08
C ASP A 25 11.04 -39.71 2.68
N VAL A 26 12.08 -38.88 2.64
CA VAL A 26 13.36 -39.16 3.32
C VAL A 26 13.40 -38.32 4.58
N ASN A 27 12.90 -38.93 5.64
CA ASN A 27 13.01 -38.47 7.00
C ASN A 27 14.48 -38.58 7.45
N MET A 28 15.17 -37.45 7.63
CA MET A 28 16.50 -37.40 8.26
C MET A 28 16.37 -36.90 9.69
N ASP A 29 15.99 -37.81 10.59
CA ASP A 29 16.16 -37.63 12.02
C ASP A 29 17.47 -38.28 12.49
N LYS A 30 18.35 -37.40 12.99
CA LYS A 30 19.32 -37.56 14.08
C LYS A 30 19.62 -38.98 14.55
N ASN A 31 20.86 -39.43 14.31
CA ASN A 31 21.56 -40.19 15.34
C ASN A 31 23.07 -39.91 15.36
N THR A 32 23.53 -39.70 16.58
CA THR A 32 24.89 -39.56 17.12
C THR A 32 25.96 -40.46 16.50
N LEU A 33 27.08 -39.87 16.05
CA LEU A 33 28.41 -40.49 16.14
C LEU A 33 29.47 -39.41 16.42
N GLN A 34 30.06 -39.49 17.62
CA GLN A 34 31.31 -38.81 17.97
C GLN A 34 32.47 -39.49 17.24
N PRO A 35 33.41 -38.75 16.63
CA PRO A 35 34.70 -39.34 16.27
C PRO A 35 35.53 -39.52 17.55
N LYS A 36 35.78 -40.79 17.86
CA LYS A 36 36.68 -41.29 18.90
C LYS A 36 38.12 -41.04 18.45
N SER A 37 38.91 -40.53 19.38
CA SER A 37 40.38 -40.39 19.30
C SER A 37 41.03 -41.73 18.93
N LEU A 38 41.89 -41.70 17.91
CA LEU A 38 42.82 -42.78 17.59
C LEU A 38 44.22 -42.28 17.98
N GLU A 39 44.74 -42.97 18.99
CA GLU A 39 46.09 -42.86 19.54
C GLU A 39 47.13 -43.34 18.53
N GLU A 40 48.30 -42.71 18.64
CA GLU A 40 49.66 -43.21 18.44
C GLU A 40 49.83 -44.61 17.82
N SER A 41 50.49 -44.63 16.65
CA SER A 41 51.33 -45.76 16.26
C SER A 41 52.72 -45.24 15.90
N ASP A 42 53.63 -45.57 16.80
CA ASP A 42 55.08 -45.55 16.73
C ASP A 42 55.58 -46.68 15.81
N SER A 43 56.57 -46.39 14.95
CA SER A 43 57.39 -47.32 14.12
C SER A 43 58.31 -46.43 13.27
N ASP A 44 59.52 -46.08 13.71
CA ASP A 44 60.77 -46.86 13.74
C ASP A 44 61.41 -47.09 12.35
N ASP A 45 62.72 -46.86 12.33
CA ASP A 45 63.70 -46.66 11.24
C ASP A 45 63.54 -47.52 9.97
N ASP A 46 63.87 -46.93 8.82
CA ASP A 46 64.97 -47.41 7.97
C ASP A 46 65.35 -46.34 6.91
N ASP A 47 66.61 -45.91 6.98
CA ASP A 47 67.37 -45.23 5.93
C ASP A 47 67.47 -46.14 4.69
N ASP A 48 67.16 -45.63 3.51
CA ASP A 48 67.88 -46.01 2.28
C ASP A 48 67.88 -44.83 1.30
N ASP A 49 69.11 -44.36 1.05
CA ASP A 49 69.55 -43.47 -0.01
C ASP A 49 69.36 -44.11 -1.41
N ASP A 50 69.43 -43.27 -2.44
CA ASP A 50 69.54 -43.58 -3.87
C ASP A 50 68.24 -44.14 -4.51
N ASP A 51 67.60 -43.51 -5.49
CA ASP A 51 68.16 -43.05 -6.76
C ASP A 51 67.12 -42.16 -7.48
N GLU A 52 67.64 -41.22 -8.25
CA GLU A 52 66.94 -40.29 -9.15
C GLU A 52 66.19 -41.06 -10.26
N ASP A 53 64.86 -41.01 -10.27
CA ASP A 53 64.04 -41.25 -11.48
C ASP A 53 63.15 -40.03 -11.73
N ASP A 54 63.75 -39.06 -12.40
CA ASP A 54 63.22 -37.75 -12.80
C ASP A 54 62.50 -37.87 -14.18
N GLU A 55 61.53 -38.80 -14.30
CA GLU A 55 60.76 -39.05 -15.53
C GLU A 55 59.23 -39.22 -15.32
N GLU A 56 58.63 -38.69 -14.23
CA GLU A 56 57.16 -38.75 -13.98
C GLU A 56 56.40 -37.40 -14.12
N ASP A 57 57.04 -36.32 -14.59
CA ASP A 57 56.41 -34.99 -14.66
C ASP A 57 55.39 -34.80 -15.82
N GLU A 58 55.41 -35.64 -16.87
CA GLU A 58 54.52 -35.46 -18.03
C GLU A 58 53.05 -35.83 -17.73
N ASP A 59 52.80 -36.84 -16.88
CA ASP A 59 51.44 -37.31 -16.57
C ASP A 59 50.67 -36.32 -15.66
N ASP A 60 51.39 -35.58 -14.82
CA ASP A 60 50.85 -34.59 -13.89
C ASP A 60 50.34 -33.32 -14.60
N GLU A 61 50.98 -32.92 -15.71
CA GLU A 61 50.52 -31.79 -16.51
C GLU A 61 49.26 -32.10 -17.30
N GLU A 62 49.13 -33.33 -17.83
CA GLU A 62 47.92 -33.77 -18.54
C GLU A 62 46.72 -33.82 -17.58
N ALA A 63 46.90 -34.37 -16.37
CA ALA A 63 45.86 -34.40 -15.35
C ALA A 63 45.39 -33.01 -14.92
N LYS A 64 46.31 -32.03 -14.81
CA LYS A 64 45.98 -30.63 -14.52
C LYS A 64 45.19 -29.98 -15.67
N HIS A 65 45.59 -30.23 -16.91
CA HIS A 65 44.89 -29.70 -18.07
C HIS A 65 43.47 -30.26 -18.20
N ASP A 66 43.28 -31.55 -17.95
CA ASP A 66 41.96 -32.19 -17.98
C ASP A 66 41.04 -31.70 -16.85
N ALA A 67 41.58 -31.55 -15.63
CA ALA A 67 40.84 -30.98 -14.52
C ALA A 67 40.40 -29.52 -14.80
N ASP A 68 41.26 -28.72 -15.43
CA ASP A 68 40.94 -27.35 -15.84
C ASP A 68 39.82 -27.29 -16.89
N ASN A 69 39.90 -28.16 -17.91
CA ASN A 69 38.88 -28.27 -18.94
C ASN A 69 37.53 -28.73 -18.36
N ALA A 70 37.54 -29.72 -17.46
CA ALA A 70 36.35 -30.19 -16.78
C ALA A 70 35.71 -29.09 -15.91
N LEU A 71 36.53 -28.26 -15.24
CA LEU A 71 36.06 -27.13 -14.44
C LEU A 71 35.39 -26.07 -15.33
N MET A 72 36.04 -25.70 -16.44
CA MET A 72 35.51 -24.72 -17.39
C MET A 72 34.25 -25.22 -18.11
N GLU A 73 34.22 -26.49 -18.52
CA GLU A 73 33.03 -27.11 -19.10
C GLU A 73 31.90 -27.18 -18.07
N GLY A 74 32.20 -27.60 -16.84
CA GLY A 74 31.24 -27.69 -15.74
C GLY A 74 30.58 -26.35 -15.42
N MET A 75 31.35 -25.25 -15.45
CA MET A 75 30.81 -23.89 -15.31
C MET A 75 29.82 -23.52 -16.42
N GLN A 76 30.12 -23.87 -17.68
CA GLN A 76 29.27 -23.56 -18.83
C GLN A 76 28.04 -24.47 -18.92
N ASN A 77 28.18 -25.73 -18.49
CA ASN A 77 27.15 -26.77 -18.58
C ASN A 77 26.37 -27.00 -17.28
N LEU A 78 26.40 -26.03 -16.37
CA LEU A 78 25.72 -26.10 -15.08
C LEU A 78 24.20 -26.05 -15.26
N LYS A 79 23.60 -27.24 -15.44
CA LYS A 79 22.17 -27.46 -15.65
C LYS A 79 21.51 -28.08 -14.43
N ARG A 80 20.17 -28.02 -14.40
CA ARG A 80 19.30 -28.69 -13.41
C ARG A 80 19.73 -30.16 -13.24
N GLY A 81 20.15 -30.52 -12.03
CA GLY A 81 20.54 -31.90 -11.66
C GLY A 81 22.04 -32.19 -11.67
N LYS A 82 22.88 -31.33 -12.26
CA LYS A 82 24.35 -31.53 -12.34
C LYS A 82 25.15 -30.78 -11.26
N THR A 83 24.48 -30.26 -10.23
CA THR A 83 25.13 -29.51 -9.14
C THR A 83 25.99 -30.38 -8.23
N GLY A 84 25.67 -31.67 -8.08
CA GLY A 84 26.48 -32.62 -7.29
C GLY A 84 27.78 -32.95 -8.02
N THR A 85 27.65 -33.38 -9.28
CA THR A 85 28.80 -33.69 -10.15
C THR A 85 29.74 -32.50 -10.32
N PHE A 86 29.22 -31.27 -10.44
CA PHE A 86 30.10 -30.10 -10.55
C PHE A 86 30.84 -29.78 -9.24
N LYS A 87 30.26 -30.10 -8.08
CA LYS A 87 30.96 -29.98 -6.80
C LYS A 87 32.11 -30.98 -6.72
N GLU A 88 31.89 -32.21 -7.15
CA GLU A 88 32.94 -33.24 -7.23
C GLU A 88 34.08 -32.81 -8.16
N VAL A 89 33.77 -32.16 -9.30
CA VAL A 89 34.79 -31.59 -10.20
C VAL A 89 35.60 -30.47 -9.52
N ILE A 90 34.96 -29.61 -8.72
CA ILE A 90 35.68 -28.58 -7.94
C ILE A 90 36.58 -29.22 -6.88
N ASP A 91 36.06 -30.21 -6.14
CA ASP A 91 36.81 -30.92 -5.09
C ASP A 91 38.03 -31.64 -5.71
N HIS A 92 37.86 -32.27 -6.88
CA HIS A 92 38.94 -32.92 -7.64
C HIS A 92 39.97 -31.92 -8.18
N ALA A 93 39.53 -30.81 -8.79
CA ALA A 93 40.42 -29.75 -9.27
C ALA A 93 41.24 -29.11 -8.13
N THR A 94 40.65 -29.04 -6.93
CA THR A 94 41.33 -28.56 -5.72
C THR A 94 42.40 -29.55 -5.26
N ALA A 95 42.10 -30.86 -5.29
CA ALA A 95 43.05 -31.90 -4.93
C ALA A 95 44.27 -31.97 -5.87
N ILE A 96 44.06 -31.73 -7.17
CA ILE A 96 45.12 -31.70 -8.20
C ILE A 96 45.98 -30.42 -8.14
N GLY A 97 45.56 -29.41 -7.38
CA GLY A 97 46.30 -28.15 -7.23
C GLY A 97 46.10 -27.16 -8.39
N ILE A 98 44.90 -27.14 -8.99
CA ILE A 98 44.53 -26.09 -9.95
C ILE A 98 44.58 -24.71 -9.25
N ALA A 99 44.93 -23.67 -10.01
CA ALA A 99 45.02 -22.31 -9.50
C ALA A 99 43.76 -21.87 -8.72
N GLU A 100 43.97 -21.37 -7.49
CA GLU A 100 42.93 -21.01 -6.52
C GLU A 100 41.90 -19.99 -7.08
N GLU A 101 42.32 -19.11 -7.99
CA GLU A 101 41.42 -18.16 -8.65
C GLU A 101 40.34 -18.84 -9.50
N LYS A 102 40.68 -19.95 -10.16
CA LYS A 102 39.76 -20.72 -11.00
C LYS A 102 38.78 -21.50 -10.13
N ILE A 103 39.27 -22.10 -9.05
CA ILE A 103 38.44 -22.79 -8.04
C ILE A 103 37.44 -21.80 -7.43
N THR A 104 37.90 -20.66 -6.93
CA THR A 104 37.04 -19.61 -6.36
C THR A 104 35.96 -19.15 -7.35
N ARG A 105 36.32 -19.02 -8.64
CA ARG A 105 35.37 -18.65 -9.70
C ARG A 105 34.31 -19.73 -9.93
N ALA A 106 34.72 -21.00 -9.93
CA ALA A 106 33.82 -22.14 -10.08
C ALA A 106 32.88 -22.29 -8.88
N GLU A 107 33.37 -22.12 -7.65
CA GLU A 107 32.56 -22.11 -6.42
C GLU A 107 31.51 -21.00 -6.44
N LYS A 108 31.91 -19.77 -6.81
CA LYS A 108 30.99 -18.65 -6.97
C LYS A 108 29.92 -18.90 -8.03
N ALA A 109 30.29 -19.54 -9.15
CA ALA A 109 29.33 -19.93 -10.19
C ALA A 109 28.34 -20.99 -9.68
N LEU A 110 28.82 -21.97 -8.90
CA LEU A 110 27.98 -22.99 -8.27
C LEU A 110 27.02 -22.36 -7.24
N GLU A 111 27.50 -21.43 -6.41
CA GLU A 111 26.68 -20.71 -5.44
C GLU A 111 25.59 -19.87 -6.12
N LEU A 112 25.95 -19.09 -7.16
CA LEU A 112 25.00 -18.31 -7.93
C LEU A 112 23.93 -19.19 -8.58
N HIS A 113 24.31 -20.36 -9.10
CA HIS A 113 23.36 -21.31 -9.67
C HIS A 113 22.43 -21.90 -8.60
N LYS A 114 22.95 -22.27 -7.42
CA LYS A 114 22.11 -22.71 -6.29
C LYS A 114 21.14 -21.60 -5.86
N ALA A 115 21.59 -20.37 -5.77
CA ALA A 115 20.75 -19.21 -5.46
C ALA A 115 19.66 -18.99 -6.52
N ASN A 116 20.02 -19.04 -7.81
CA ASN A 116 19.05 -18.95 -8.91
C ASN A 116 18.00 -20.06 -8.84
N ARG A 117 18.37 -21.30 -8.50
CA ARG A 117 17.41 -22.40 -8.36
C ARG A 117 16.47 -22.22 -7.17
N ARG A 118 16.97 -21.73 -6.03
CA ARG A 118 16.11 -21.38 -4.89
C ARG A 118 15.13 -20.27 -5.26
N ARG A 119 15.61 -19.26 -5.99
CA ARG A 119 14.77 -18.18 -6.53
C ARG A 119 13.68 -18.72 -7.46
N GLU A 120 14.03 -19.55 -8.43
CA GLU A 120 13.08 -20.13 -9.38
C GLU A 120 12.04 -21.04 -8.70
N ALA A 121 12.47 -21.82 -7.70
CA ALA A 121 11.55 -22.64 -6.90
C ALA A 121 10.57 -21.73 -6.14
N TYR A 122 11.07 -20.72 -5.44
CA TYR A 122 10.22 -19.76 -4.73
C TYR A 122 9.28 -19.01 -5.68
N GLU A 123 9.71 -18.59 -6.87
CA GLU A 123 8.84 -17.94 -7.85
C GLU A 123 7.75 -18.88 -8.39
N ALA A 124 7.97 -20.19 -8.39
CA ALA A 124 6.94 -21.18 -8.69
C ALA A 124 5.96 -21.32 -7.52
N ASP A 125 6.45 -21.45 -6.29
CA ASP A 125 5.65 -21.54 -5.07
C ASP A 125 4.81 -20.27 -4.85
N LEU A 126 5.37 -19.09 -5.15
CA LEU A 126 4.66 -17.81 -5.10
C LEU A 126 3.49 -17.77 -6.08
N ARG A 127 3.65 -18.36 -7.28
CA ARG A 127 2.56 -18.44 -8.26
C ARG A 127 1.42 -19.33 -7.76
N GLU A 128 1.75 -20.44 -7.14
CA GLU A 128 0.77 -21.32 -6.50
C GLU A 128 0.08 -20.61 -5.33
N PHE A 129 0.85 -19.93 -4.47
CA PHE A 129 0.32 -19.16 -3.35
C PHE A 129 -0.72 -18.11 -3.79
N MET A 130 -0.48 -17.41 -4.90
CA MET A 130 -1.43 -16.42 -5.45
C MET A 130 -2.78 -17.02 -5.87
N GLU A 131 -2.86 -18.33 -6.09
CA GLU A 131 -4.11 -19.03 -6.41
C GLU A 131 -4.83 -19.56 -5.16
N THR A 132 -4.19 -19.49 -3.99
CA THR A 132 -4.76 -19.95 -2.71
C THR A 132 -5.62 -18.87 -2.04
N SER A 133 -6.45 -19.28 -1.07
CA SER A 133 -7.19 -18.34 -0.23
C SER A 133 -6.29 -17.54 0.72
N GLU A 134 -5.09 -18.01 1.01
CA GLU A 134 -4.11 -17.34 1.88
C GLU A 134 -3.60 -16.04 1.25
N PHE A 135 -3.72 -15.89 -0.08
CA PHE A 135 -3.45 -14.63 -0.78
C PHE A 135 -4.39 -13.47 -0.40
N GLN A 136 -5.47 -13.75 0.34
CA GLN A 136 -6.34 -12.72 0.92
C GLN A 136 -5.97 -12.36 2.37
N ASP A 137 -4.98 -13.03 2.97
CA ASP A 137 -4.46 -12.73 4.29
C ASP A 137 -3.24 -11.80 4.18
N LEU A 138 -3.34 -10.63 4.80
CA LEU A 138 -2.29 -9.61 4.75
C LEU A 138 -0.97 -10.12 5.36
N ALA A 139 -1.03 -10.85 6.48
CA ALA A 139 0.16 -11.30 7.19
C ALA A 139 0.92 -12.38 6.40
N GLU A 140 0.19 -13.30 5.75
CA GLU A 140 0.83 -14.31 4.90
C GLU A 140 1.40 -13.68 3.62
N CYS A 141 0.72 -12.67 3.04
CA CYS A 141 1.27 -11.94 1.90
C CYS A 141 2.59 -11.22 2.25
N GLU A 142 2.65 -10.52 3.38
CA GLU A 142 3.88 -9.85 3.86
C GLU A 142 5.01 -10.85 4.13
N LYS A 143 4.69 -11.98 4.76
CA LYS A 143 5.66 -13.06 5.02
C LYS A 143 6.19 -13.66 3.72
N MET A 144 5.34 -13.87 2.73
CA MET A 144 5.78 -14.30 1.40
C MET A 144 6.68 -13.24 0.79
N GLU A 145 6.32 -11.96 0.83
CA GLU A 145 7.15 -10.87 0.27
C GLU A 145 8.54 -10.84 0.91
N GLU A 146 8.62 -10.91 2.24
CA GLU A 146 9.88 -10.92 2.99
C GLU A 146 10.76 -12.11 2.56
N GLN A 147 10.16 -13.30 2.44
CA GLN A 147 10.87 -14.50 1.95
C GLN A 147 11.38 -14.31 0.52
N GLY A 148 10.57 -13.72 -0.36
CA GLY A 148 10.93 -13.44 -1.74
C GLY A 148 12.09 -12.46 -1.85
N VAL A 149 12.06 -11.38 -1.07
CA VAL A 149 13.18 -10.40 -0.98
C VAL A 149 14.44 -11.09 -0.48
N LYS A 150 14.35 -11.94 0.56
CA LYS A 150 15.48 -12.67 1.12
C LYS A 150 16.10 -13.67 0.14
N LEU A 151 15.29 -14.31 -0.70
CA LEU A 151 15.74 -15.25 -1.73
C LEU A 151 16.16 -14.56 -3.05
N GLY A 152 16.04 -13.25 -3.13
CA GLY A 152 16.38 -12.47 -4.31
C GLY A 152 15.43 -12.68 -5.48
N ALA A 153 14.13 -12.94 -5.20
CA ALA A 153 13.07 -13.02 -6.19
C ALA A 153 13.03 -11.75 -7.06
N SER A 154 12.67 -11.92 -8.33
CA SER A 154 12.64 -10.79 -9.25
C SER A 154 11.53 -9.80 -8.88
N GLU A 155 11.79 -8.51 -9.06
CA GLU A 155 10.79 -7.45 -8.83
C GLU A 155 9.50 -7.70 -9.62
N LYS A 156 9.63 -8.24 -10.84
CA LYS A 156 8.50 -8.59 -11.69
C LYS A 156 7.65 -9.72 -11.09
N ALA A 157 8.27 -10.68 -10.39
CA ALA A 157 7.55 -11.76 -9.73
C ALA A 157 6.86 -11.28 -8.44
N LEU A 158 7.47 -10.33 -7.71
CA LEU A 158 6.92 -9.77 -6.48
C LEU A 158 5.86 -8.67 -6.70
N ALA A 159 5.85 -8.01 -7.86
CA ALA A 159 4.93 -6.89 -8.11
C ALA A 159 3.44 -7.24 -7.88
N PRO A 160 2.89 -8.37 -8.37
CA PRO A 160 1.49 -8.72 -8.09
C PRO A 160 1.20 -8.91 -6.59
N LEU A 161 2.15 -9.45 -5.84
CA LEU A 161 2.03 -9.62 -4.40
C LEU A 161 2.03 -8.27 -3.68
N ARG A 162 2.88 -7.32 -4.09
CA ARG A 162 2.92 -5.96 -3.52
C ARG A 162 1.66 -5.15 -3.82
N ASP A 163 1.12 -5.30 -5.03
CA ASP A 163 -0.14 -4.67 -5.40
C ASP A 163 -1.28 -5.20 -4.51
N GLN A 164 -1.33 -6.52 -4.29
CA GLN A 164 -2.29 -7.15 -3.38
C GLN A 164 -2.10 -6.69 -1.93
N ILE A 165 -0.86 -6.64 -1.41
CA ILE A 165 -0.57 -6.13 -0.07
C ILE A 165 -1.10 -4.70 0.07
N SER A 166 -0.84 -3.84 -0.92
CA SER A 166 -1.32 -2.46 -0.93
C SER A 166 -2.85 -2.38 -0.91
N GLU A 167 -3.53 -3.24 -1.67
CA GLU A 167 -4.98 -3.35 -1.67
C GLU A 167 -5.56 -3.84 -0.34
N LEU A 168 -4.94 -4.87 0.26
CA LEU A 168 -5.33 -5.39 1.57
C LEU A 168 -5.13 -4.34 2.67
N TYR A 169 -4.07 -3.53 2.60
CA TYR A 169 -3.86 -2.39 3.49
C TYR A 169 -4.95 -1.33 3.40
N LEU A 170 -5.56 -1.13 2.23
CA LEU A 170 -6.70 -0.21 2.06
C LEU A 170 -8.01 -0.79 2.61
N ARG A 171 -8.12 -2.12 2.66
CA ARG A 171 -9.32 -2.84 3.12
C ARG A 171 -9.28 -3.24 4.60
N ARG A 172 -8.11 -3.17 5.24
CA ARG A 172 -7.97 -3.56 6.65
C ARG A 172 -8.85 -2.69 7.54
N GLU A 173 -9.29 -3.28 8.64
CA GLU A 173 -9.98 -2.53 9.67
C GLU A 173 -9.05 -1.46 10.25
N LEU A 174 -9.61 -0.27 10.46
CA LEU A 174 -8.91 0.81 11.13
C LEU A 174 -8.67 0.42 12.59
N ASN A 175 -7.46 0.63 13.08
CA ASN A 175 -7.17 0.43 14.50
C ASN A 175 -7.80 1.56 15.35
N ALA A 176 -7.75 1.42 16.69
CA ALA A 176 -8.41 2.36 17.60
C ALA A 176 -7.94 3.82 17.44
N ASP A 177 -6.64 4.03 17.19
CA ASP A 177 -6.05 5.35 17.02
C ASP A 177 -6.43 5.95 15.66
N GLU A 178 -6.43 5.15 14.60
CA GLU A 178 -6.89 5.54 13.27
C GLU A 178 -8.38 5.89 13.27
N ILE A 179 -9.20 5.13 13.99
CA ILE A 179 -10.61 5.45 14.21
C ILE A 179 -10.75 6.79 14.94
N ALA A 180 -9.95 7.05 15.98
CA ALA A 180 -9.99 8.31 16.69
C ALA A 180 -9.59 9.50 15.78
N GLN A 181 -8.54 9.34 14.98
CA GLN A 181 -8.11 10.34 14.00
C GLN A 181 -9.17 10.56 12.92
N ALA A 182 -9.74 9.49 12.38
CA ALA A 182 -10.82 9.57 11.39
C ALA A 182 -12.04 10.30 11.95
N LYS A 183 -12.43 10.05 13.21
CA LYS A 183 -13.52 10.79 13.87
C LYS A 183 -13.23 12.30 13.95
N VAL A 184 -12.03 12.68 14.39
CA VAL A 184 -11.63 14.10 14.47
C VAL A 184 -11.61 14.75 13.09
N PHE A 185 -11.10 14.03 12.09
CA PHE A 185 -11.07 14.49 10.69
C PHE A 185 -12.50 14.71 10.16
N LEU A 186 -13.36 13.70 10.27
CA LEU A 186 -14.75 13.77 9.83
C LEU A 186 -15.52 14.89 10.53
N GLU A 187 -15.33 15.05 11.85
CA GLU A 187 -15.92 16.15 12.61
C GLU A 187 -15.46 17.52 12.10
N THR A 188 -14.14 17.70 11.94
CA THR A 188 -13.56 18.97 11.49
C THR A 188 -14.06 19.35 10.10
N ARG A 189 -14.04 18.40 9.16
CA ARG A 189 -14.49 18.62 7.77
C ARG A 189 -15.99 18.88 7.70
N THR A 190 -16.79 18.13 8.44
CA THR A 190 -18.25 18.36 8.51
C THR A 190 -18.58 19.71 9.10
N ARG A 191 -17.90 20.13 10.17
CA ARG A 191 -18.10 21.47 10.77
C ARG A 191 -17.76 22.58 9.78
N SER A 192 -16.66 22.42 9.02
CA SER A 192 -16.27 23.39 7.99
C SER A 192 -17.34 23.49 6.90
N PHE A 193 -17.75 22.35 6.34
CA PHE A 193 -18.79 22.28 5.33
C PHE A 193 -20.12 22.89 5.81
N VAL A 194 -20.61 22.51 7.00
CA VAL A 194 -21.86 23.05 7.54
C VAL A 194 -21.78 24.56 7.73
N LYS A 195 -20.65 25.07 8.23
CA LYS A 195 -20.46 26.51 8.43
C LYS A 195 -20.54 27.27 7.09
N GLU A 196 -19.89 26.76 6.05
CA GLU A 196 -19.92 27.36 4.71
C GLU A 196 -21.32 27.24 4.08
N ALA A 197 -21.91 26.04 4.10
CA ALA A 197 -23.21 25.79 3.48
C ALA A 197 -24.37 26.51 4.18
N VAL A 198 -24.33 26.74 5.50
CA VAL A 198 -25.34 27.60 6.16
C VAL A 198 -25.26 29.06 5.70
N GLN A 199 -24.06 29.54 5.35
CA GLN A 199 -23.84 30.89 4.82
C GLN A 199 -24.08 30.99 3.31
N GLY A 200 -24.18 29.85 2.63
CA GLY A 200 -24.19 29.74 1.18
C GLY A 200 -22.80 29.36 0.68
N HIS A 201 -22.65 28.10 0.31
CA HIS A 201 -21.43 27.53 -0.24
C HIS A 201 -21.41 27.71 -1.77
N PRO A 202 -20.46 28.47 -2.33
CA PRO A 202 -20.40 28.73 -3.77
C PRO A 202 -20.07 27.44 -4.53
N ILE A 203 -20.84 27.15 -5.57
CA ILE A 203 -20.68 25.93 -6.37
C ILE A 203 -21.10 26.16 -7.82
N ILE A 204 -20.69 25.28 -8.73
CA ILE A 204 -21.20 25.28 -10.11
C ILE A 204 -22.26 24.20 -10.23
N TRP A 205 -23.47 24.60 -10.62
CA TRP A 205 -24.53 23.69 -11.03
C TRP A 205 -24.38 23.37 -12.52
N VAL A 206 -24.44 22.11 -12.89
CA VAL A 206 -24.49 21.66 -14.29
C VAL A 206 -25.84 21.01 -14.52
N ASP A 207 -26.62 21.60 -15.42
CA ASP A 207 -27.89 21.03 -15.85
C ASP A 207 -27.62 19.78 -16.70
N VAL A 208 -28.10 18.63 -16.24
CA VAL A 208 -27.81 17.32 -16.83
C VAL A 208 -28.44 17.19 -18.23
N GLU A 209 -29.56 17.86 -18.49
CA GLU A 209 -30.30 17.72 -19.75
C GLU A 209 -29.64 18.47 -20.91
N ASN A 210 -29.06 19.63 -20.62
CA ASN A 210 -28.55 20.55 -21.65
C ASN A 210 -27.07 20.94 -21.45
N GLY A 211 -26.40 20.43 -20.42
CA GLY A 211 -24.99 20.72 -20.10
C GLY A 211 -24.74 22.16 -19.63
N LYS A 212 -25.78 22.96 -19.40
CA LYS A 212 -25.61 24.38 -19.07
C LYS A 212 -25.04 24.54 -17.66
N ARG A 213 -23.94 25.28 -17.60
CA ARG A 213 -23.23 25.61 -16.36
C ARG A 213 -23.78 26.90 -15.75
N LEU A 214 -24.10 26.88 -14.46
CA LEU A 214 -24.63 28.01 -13.71
C LEU A 214 -23.85 28.18 -12.40
N LYS A 215 -23.48 29.42 -12.07
CA LYS A 215 -22.98 29.73 -10.73
C LYS A 215 -24.12 29.65 -9.73
N ALA A 216 -23.94 28.88 -8.68
CA ALA A 216 -24.96 28.57 -7.70
C ALA A 216 -24.41 28.68 -6.26
N MET A 217 -25.32 28.68 -5.30
CA MET A 217 -25.05 28.64 -3.87
C MET A 217 -25.75 27.41 -3.30
N LEU A 218 -24.98 26.46 -2.78
CA LEU A 218 -25.47 25.34 -2.00
C LEU A 218 -25.75 25.82 -0.58
N THR A 219 -26.95 25.57 -0.08
CA THR A 219 -27.38 26.02 1.24
C THR A 219 -27.97 24.87 2.06
N LEU A 220 -27.63 24.85 3.34
CA LEU A 220 -28.28 24.00 4.35
C LEU A 220 -29.22 24.84 5.20
N ASP A 221 -30.38 24.30 5.55
CA ASP A 221 -31.26 24.95 6.51
C ASP A 221 -30.70 24.86 7.94
N LEU A 222 -31.09 25.79 8.82
CA LEU A 222 -30.55 25.88 10.19
C LEU A 222 -30.86 24.65 11.06
N ILE A 223 -31.87 23.85 10.67
CA ILE A 223 -32.24 22.62 11.35
C ILE A 223 -31.64 21.36 10.70
N LEU A 224 -30.81 21.53 9.66
CA LEU A 224 -30.08 20.47 8.96
C LEU A 224 -30.99 19.35 8.45
N ARG A 225 -32.14 19.71 7.88
CA ARG A 225 -33.10 18.79 7.25
C ARG A 225 -33.16 18.91 5.73
N LYS A 226 -32.81 20.07 5.19
CA LYS A 226 -32.91 20.38 3.77
C LYS A 226 -31.60 20.88 3.24
N VAL A 227 -31.25 20.39 2.05
CA VAL A 227 -30.20 20.93 1.22
C VAL A 227 -30.86 21.54 -0.01
N SER A 228 -30.48 22.77 -0.35
CA SER A 228 -31.02 23.48 -1.51
C SER A 228 -29.92 24.17 -2.30
N VAL A 229 -30.04 24.16 -3.62
CA VAL A 229 -29.15 24.87 -4.52
C VAL A 229 -29.91 26.02 -5.14
N LYS A 230 -29.37 27.22 -5.05
CA LYS A 230 -29.97 28.45 -5.59
C LYS A 230 -29.03 29.09 -6.59
N LYS A 231 -29.54 29.78 -7.61
CA LYS A 231 -28.70 30.58 -8.49
C LYS A 231 -27.97 31.64 -7.68
N ALA A 232 -26.69 31.86 -7.97
CA ALA A 232 -25.92 32.95 -7.36
C ALA A 232 -26.31 34.33 -7.89
N SER A 233 -27.08 34.40 -8.99
CA SER A 233 -27.63 35.65 -9.53
C SER A 233 -28.68 36.26 -8.60
N GLY A 234 -28.88 37.58 -8.70
CA GLY A 234 -29.65 38.37 -7.73
C GLY A 234 -31.15 38.03 -7.58
N ASP A 235 -31.70 37.16 -8.41
CA ASP A 235 -33.04 36.60 -8.22
C ASP A 235 -33.07 35.47 -7.17
N GLY A 236 -31.93 34.84 -6.89
CA GLY A 236 -31.81 33.78 -5.89
C GLY A 236 -32.71 32.58 -6.17
N ALA A 237 -33.09 32.37 -7.44
CA ALA A 237 -34.06 31.36 -7.82
C ALA A 237 -33.56 29.96 -7.41
N GLU A 238 -34.44 29.20 -6.78
CA GLU A 238 -34.17 27.83 -6.36
C GLU A 238 -34.05 26.91 -7.58
N LEU A 239 -32.91 26.24 -7.71
CA LEU A 239 -32.63 25.30 -8.78
C LEU A 239 -33.10 23.90 -8.40
N ALA A 240 -32.80 23.47 -7.17
CA ALA A 240 -33.20 22.18 -6.65
C ALA A 240 -33.19 22.19 -5.12
N THR A 241 -34.04 21.35 -4.51
CA THR A 241 -34.09 21.13 -3.06
C THR A 241 -34.37 19.66 -2.77
N ALA A 242 -33.68 19.12 -1.78
CA ALA A 242 -33.87 17.75 -1.31
C ALA A 242 -33.88 17.71 0.23
N LEU A 243 -34.54 16.69 0.77
CA LEU A 243 -34.37 16.32 2.17
C LEU A 243 -32.99 15.68 2.35
N LEU A 244 -32.23 16.09 3.36
CA LEU A 244 -30.88 15.59 3.60
C LEU A 244 -30.85 14.08 3.83
N ASN A 245 -31.84 13.52 4.52
CA ASN A 245 -31.96 12.09 4.75
C ASN A 245 -32.31 11.27 3.48
N GLN A 246 -32.60 11.95 2.36
CA GLN A 246 -32.81 11.33 1.04
C GLN A 246 -31.70 11.67 0.06
N ALA A 247 -30.77 12.55 0.45
CA ALA A 247 -29.66 12.98 -0.40
C ALA A 247 -28.49 12.01 -0.23
N LEU A 248 -28.12 11.31 -1.30
CA LEU A 248 -26.97 10.42 -1.33
C LEU A 248 -25.86 11.04 -2.18
N PRO A 249 -24.88 11.71 -1.57
CA PRO A 249 -23.79 12.33 -2.31
C PRO A 249 -22.79 11.25 -2.76
N LYS A 250 -22.30 11.36 -4.00
CA LYS A 250 -21.27 10.50 -4.58
C LYS A 250 -20.38 11.30 -5.51
N ARG A 251 -19.22 10.76 -5.87
CA ARG A 251 -18.47 11.27 -7.03
C ARG A 251 -19.34 11.08 -8.28
N ALA A 252 -19.37 12.08 -9.15
CA ALA A 252 -20.16 11.99 -10.38
C ALA A 252 -19.69 10.84 -11.30
N ALA A 253 -18.38 10.59 -11.34
CA ALA A 253 -17.79 9.48 -12.08
C ALA A 253 -18.27 8.09 -11.61
N ASP A 254 -18.66 7.96 -10.34
CA ASP A 254 -19.12 6.69 -9.75
C ASP A 254 -20.64 6.47 -9.92
N VAL A 255 -21.33 7.39 -10.60
CA VAL A 255 -22.76 7.31 -10.88
C VAL A 255 -22.95 7.10 -12.38
N PRO A 256 -23.22 5.86 -12.84
CA PRO A 256 -23.32 5.53 -14.26
C PRO A 256 -24.32 6.43 -15.02
N GLU A 257 -25.45 6.76 -14.38
CA GLU A 257 -26.49 7.63 -14.93
C GLU A 257 -26.01 9.06 -15.26
N LEU A 258 -24.92 9.51 -14.64
CA LEU A 258 -24.30 10.81 -14.89
C LEU A 258 -22.98 10.69 -15.68
N ALA A 259 -22.16 9.69 -15.36
CA ALA A 259 -20.84 9.47 -15.98
C ALA A 259 -20.94 9.29 -17.51
N ASP A 260 -22.06 8.75 -17.99
CA ASP A 260 -22.30 8.53 -19.42
C ASP A 260 -22.98 9.71 -20.13
N THR A 261 -23.34 10.77 -19.41
CA THR A 261 -23.99 11.95 -19.99
C THR A 261 -22.99 12.89 -20.64
N ASP A 262 -23.40 13.55 -21.73
CA ASP A 262 -22.60 14.57 -22.40
C ASP A 262 -22.29 15.74 -21.44
N ALA A 263 -23.24 16.10 -20.56
CA ALA A 263 -23.07 17.14 -19.55
C ALA A 263 -21.86 16.90 -18.61
N PHE A 264 -21.56 15.64 -18.26
CA PHE A 264 -20.39 15.30 -17.46
C PHE A 264 -19.12 15.16 -18.32
N ARG A 265 -19.22 14.46 -19.46
CA ARG A 265 -18.08 14.18 -20.34
C ARG A 265 -17.48 15.44 -20.97
N ASP A 266 -18.29 16.46 -21.22
CA ASP A 266 -17.85 17.74 -21.77
C ASP A 266 -17.18 18.64 -20.72
N LEU A 267 -17.21 18.27 -19.44
CA LEU A 267 -16.43 18.98 -18.42
C LEU A 267 -14.92 18.73 -18.64
N PRO A 268 -14.06 19.74 -18.39
CA PRO A 268 -12.62 19.52 -18.31
C PRO A 268 -12.28 18.40 -17.32
N GLU A 269 -11.25 17.60 -17.61
CA GLU A 269 -10.80 16.47 -16.77
C GLU A 269 -10.59 16.87 -15.29
N LYS A 270 -10.03 18.06 -15.05
CA LYS A 270 -9.88 18.62 -13.70
C LYS A 270 -11.25 18.78 -13.00
N GLU A 271 -12.24 19.30 -13.70
CA GLU A 271 -13.59 19.50 -13.16
C GLU A 271 -14.35 18.18 -13.00
N GLN A 272 -14.15 17.22 -13.90
CA GLN A 272 -14.70 15.86 -13.75
C GLN A 272 -14.26 15.22 -12.42
N SER A 273 -12.98 15.40 -12.04
CA SER A 273 -12.48 14.90 -10.75
C SER A 273 -13.10 15.61 -9.53
N CYS A 274 -13.52 16.87 -9.67
CA CYS A 274 -14.18 17.66 -8.63
C CYS A 274 -15.71 17.57 -8.68
N ALA A 275 -16.28 16.80 -9.62
CA ALA A 275 -17.72 16.72 -9.82
C ALA A 275 -18.38 15.74 -8.85
N ILE A 276 -19.55 16.14 -8.35
CA ILE A 276 -20.32 15.47 -7.32
C ILE A 276 -21.74 15.27 -7.83
N ALA A 277 -22.23 14.06 -7.62
CA ALA A 277 -23.63 13.71 -7.78
C ALA A 277 -24.34 13.80 -6.43
N ILE A 278 -25.48 14.48 -6.35
CA ILE A 278 -26.41 14.29 -5.23
C ILE A 278 -27.62 13.53 -5.76
N LEU A 279 -27.73 12.25 -5.39
CA LEU A 279 -28.87 11.42 -5.77
C LEU A 279 -30.04 11.73 -4.83
N GLY A 280 -31.14 12.24 -5.40
CA GLY A 280 -32.39 12.51 -4.71
C GLY A 280 -33.56 11.71 -5.31
N PRO A 281 -34.79 11.94 -4.82
CA PRO A 281 -35.97 11.19 -5.27
C PRO A 281 -36.45 11.51 -6.70
N GLU A 282 -36.07 12.66 -7.25
CA GLU A 282 -36.53 13.12 -8.57
C GLU A 282 -35.48 12.89 -9.65
N GLN A 283 -34.36 13.62 -9.57
CA GLN A 283 -33.28 13.56 -10.55
C GLN A 283 -31.93 13.78 -9.84
N PRO A 284 -30.85 13.10 -10.27
CA PRO A 284 -29.53 13.35 -9.73
C PRO A 284 -29.05 14.77 -10.05
N TRP A 285 -28.48 15.45 -9.07
CA TRP A 285 -27.88 16.77 -9.26
C TRP A 285 -26.43 16.61 -9.67
N LEU A 286 -25.96 17.39 -10.66
CA LEU A 286 -24.55 17.46 -11.02
C LEU A 286 -23.97 18.79 -10.54
N LEU A 287 -23.08 18.71 -9.56
CA LEU A 287 -22.41 19.84 -8.93
C LEU A 287 -20.92 19.76 -9.19
N VAL A 288 -20.25 20.89 -9.36
CA VAL A 288 -18.79 20.95 -9.57
C VAL A 288 -18.17 21.93 -8.59
N GLU A 289 -17.21 21.43 -7.81
CA GLU A 289 -16.38 22.20 -6.88
C GLU A 289 -15.11 22.74 -7.57
N GLU A 290 -14.52 23.76 -6.96
CA GLU A 290 -13.25 24.33 -7.46
C GLU A 290 -12.05 23.39 -7.17
N GLU A 291 -12.12 22.65 -6.07
CA GLU A 291 -11.03 21.80 -5.57
C GLU A 291 -11.54 20.42 -5.13
N LEU A 292 -10.68 19.40 -5.29
CA LEU A 292 -10.99 18.02 -4.89
C LEU A 292 -11.29 17.92 -3.38
N VAL A 293 -10.54 18.65 -2.56
CA VAL A 293 -10.75 18.67 -1.10
C VAL A 293 -12.14 19.20 -0.74
N LYS A 294 -12.64 20.22 -1.45
CA LYS A 294 -13.99 20.74 -1.25
C LYS A 294 -15.07 19.75 -1.65
N SER A 295 -14.83 19.01 -2.72
CA SER A 295 -15.75 17.93 -3.10
C SER A 295 -15.81 16.79 -2.08
N ASP A 296 -14.68 16.40 -1.48
CA ASP A 296 -14.66 15.45 -0.37
C ASP A 296 -15.38 15.99 0.87
N GLU A 297 -15.16 17.25 1.22
CA GLU A 297 -15.85 17.92 2.35
C GLU A 297 -17.37 17.89 2.20
N LEU A 298 -17.87 18.19 0.99
CA LEU A 298 -19.29 18.16 0.70
C LEU A 298 -19.86 16.74 0.79
N ILE A 299 -19.20 15.74 0.18
CA ILE A 299 -19.64 14.34 0.24
C ILE A 299 -19.69 13.85 1.69
N ILE A 300 -18.61 14.07 2.45
CA ILE A 300 -18.51 13.70 3.87
C ILE A 300 -19.61 14.40 4.67
N GLY A 301 -19.73 15.72 4.51
CA GLY A 301 -20.66 16.54 5.28
C GLY A 301 -22.11 16.15 5.04
N VAL A 302 -22.54 16.03 3.78
CA VAL A 302 -23.90 15.61 3.44
C VAL A 302 -24.16 14.17 3.92
N THR A 303 -23.23 13.23 3.74
CA THR A 303 -23.38 11.83 4.20
C THR A 303 -23.57 11.73 5.72
N LEU A 304 -22.74 12.45 6.49
CA LEU A 304 -22.83 12.42 7.95
C LEU A 304 -24.13 13.05 8.45
N ILE A 305 -24.58 14.16 7.86
CA ILE A 305 -25.83 14.79 8.28
C ILE A 305 -27.03 13.91 7.91
N ALA A 306 -27.03 13.30 6.73
CA ALA A 306 -28.09 12.42 6.26
C ALA A 306 -28.32 11.21 7.20
N THR A 307 -27.24 10.65 7.77
CA THR A 307 -27.28 9.45 8.62
C THR A 307 -27.67 9.73 10.08
N VAL A 308 -27.49 10.96 10.56
CA VAL A 308 -27.82 11.32 11.96
C VAL A 308 -29.32 11.16 12.27
N ASP A 309 -30.20 11.48 11.33
CA ASP A 309 -31.67 11.41 11.55
C ASP A 309 -32.20 9.97 11.68
N GLU A 310 -31.47 8.96 11.18
CA GLU A 310 -31.83 7.55 11.37
C GLU A 310 -31.39 7.02 12.74
N SER A 311 -30.19 7.39 13.19
CA SER A 311 -29.64 6.93 14.48
C SER A 311 -30.48 7.41 15.68
N ALA A 312 -31.06 8.61 15.60
CA ALA A 312 -31.93 9.15 16.64
C ALA A 312 -33.25 8.35 16.78
N LYS A 313 -33.74 7.73 15.69
CA LYS A 313 -34.95 6.90 15.69
C LYS A 313 -34.69 5.47 16.19
N LEU A 314 -33.43 5.01 16.12
CA LEU A 314 -33.01 3.67 16.56
C LEU A 314 -32.58 3.60 18.03
N SER A 315 -32.54 4.72 18.76
CA SER A 315 -32.44 4.66 20.22
C SER A 315 -33.81 4.25 20.79
N PRO A 316 -34.00 3.01 21.28
CA PRO A 316 -35.24 2.68 21.98
C PRO A 316 -35.32 3.62 23.16
N LYS A 317 -36.43 4.37 23.24
CA LYS A 317 -36.86 5.02 24.48
C LYS A 317 -36.71 3.98 25.59
N SER A 318 -35.65 4.08 26.39
CA SER A 318 -35.55 3.44 27.69
C SER A 318 -36.59 4.15 28.56
N GLY A 319 -37.85 3.85 28.26
CA GLY A 319 -39.02 4.34 28.95
C GLY A 319 -38.87 3.89 30.39
N GLY A 320 -38.72 4.88 31.26
CA GLY A 320 -38.67 4.69 32.69
C GLY A 320 -39.78 3.74 33.12
N LYS A 321 -39.36 2.65 33.77
CA LYS A 321 -40.21 1.73 34.50
C LYS A 321 -40.80 2.51 35.68
N LYS A 322 -41.87 3.26 35.41
CA LYS A 322 -42.68 3.97 36.39
C LYS A 322 -43.28 2.92 37.32
N GLY A 323 -43.07 3.13 38.63
CA GLY A 323 -43.19 2.12 39.65
C GLY A 323 -44.51 1.36 39.70
N LYS A 324 -44.41 0.07 40.00
CA LYS A 324 -45.48 -0.71 40.63
C LYS A 324 -45.02 -1.04 42.05
N LYS A 325 -45.75 -0.47 43.00
CA LYS A 325 -45.56 -0.52 44.44
C LYS A 325 -46.31 -1.74 44.96
N ASP A 326 -45.61 -2.86 45.16
CA ASP A 326 -46.12 -4.04 45.88
C ASP A 326 -45.15 -4.31 47.05
N LYS A 327 -45.43 -3.76 48.23
CA LYS A 327 -46.13 -4.40 49.37
C LYS A 327 -45.39 -5.63 49.94
N LYS A 328 -44.43 -5.32 50.81
CA LYS A 328 -44.24 -5.87 52.18
C LYS A 328 -44.61 -7.34 52.39
N GLU A 329 -43.59 -8.20 52.45
CA GLU A 329 -43.61 -9.37 53.33
C GLU A 329 -42.22 -9.65 53.92
N LYS A 330 -42.22 -10.37 55.04
CA LYS A 330 -41.36 -10.21 56.21
C LYS A 330 -40.69 -11.55 56.52
N GLY A 331 -39.40 -11.55 56.85
CA GLY A 331 -38.62 -12.74 57.28
C GLY A 331 -37.67 -13.21 56.17
N GLU A 332 -36.44 -13.65 56.42
CA GLU A 332 -35.87 -14.25 57.61
C GLU A 332 -34.32 -14.17 57.56
N LYS A 333 -33.69 -14.29 58.73
CA LYS A 333 -32.26 -14.13 59.02
C LYS A 333 -31.39 -15.25 58.42
N ARG A 334 -30.16 -14.91 58.04
CA ARG A 334 -28.88 -15.69 58.13
C ARG A 334 -27.77 -14.79 57.57
N LYS A 335 -26.89 -14.12 58.32
CA LYS A 335 -25.83 -14.49 59.28
C LYS A 335 -24.70 -15.35 58.67
N SER A 336 -23.47 -14.85 58.87
CA SER A 336 -22.12 -15.40 58.59
C SER A 336 -21.56 -15.11 57.19
N LEU A 337 -20.27 -14.78 56.97
CA LEU A 337 -19.09 -14.65 57.83
C LEU A 337 -18.02 -13.83 57.06
N ALA A 338 -17.11 -13.20 57.80
CA ALA A 338 -16.09 -12.25 57.36
C ALA A 338 -14.79 -12.90 56.85
N ARG A 339 -13.94 -12.04 56.22
CA ARG A 339 -12.46 -12.03 56.02
C ARG A 339 -12.10 -11.90 54.53
N SER A 340 -11.07 -11.17 54.09
CA SER A 340 -10.13 -10.18 54.64
C SER A 340 -9.13 -9.82 53.53
N GLY A 341 -8.58 -8.60 53.53
CA GLY A 341 -7.42 -8.15 52.72
C GLY A 341 -7.79 -6.95 51.85
N SER A 342 -7.48 -5.68 52.12
CA SER A 342 -6.29 -5.01 52.69
C SER A 342 -5.04 -5.18 51.84
N ILE A 343 -4.77 -4.20 50.96
CA ILE A 343 -3.48 -3.59 50.57
C ILE A 343 -3.87 -2.31 49.80
N ASN A 344 -3.83 -1.13 50.41
CA ASN A 344 -2.71 -0.22 50.70
C ASN A 344 -2.52 0.84 49.61
N GLU A 345 -2.52 2.07 50.09
CA GLU A 345 -2.39 3.35 49.40
C GLU A 345 -1.05 3.48 48.66
N LYS A 346 -1.07 4.20 47.54
CA LYS A 346 0.04 5.10 47.20
C LYS A 346 -0.48 6.32 46.46
N ASP A 347 -0.13 7.46 47.05
CA ASP A 347 -0.34 8.82 46.62
C ASP A 347 0.17 9.10 45.20
N GLY A 348 -0.58 9.96 44.51
CA GLY A 348 -0.23 10.51 43.20
C GLY A 348 -1.03 11.77 42.95
N GLU A 349 -0.68 12.85 43.65
CA GLU A 349 -1.11 14.22 43.38
C GLU A 349 -0.76 14.61 41.93
N GLY A 350 -1.66 15.28 41.19
CA GLY A 350 -1.29 15.66 39.81
C GLY A 350 -2.22 16.42 38.88
N LYS A 351 -3.23 17.16 39.36
CA LYS A 351 -3.96 18.27 38.68
C LYS A 351 -4.79 17.96 37.38
N PRO A 352 -6.05 18.43 37.30
CA PRO A 352 -6.84 18.42 36.06
C PRO A 352 -6.46 19.59 35.13
N PRO A 353 -6.63 19.46 33.80
CA PRO A 353 -6.41 20.56 32.86
C PRO A 353 -7.49 21.63 33.01
N VAL A 354 -7.03 22.87 33.23
CA VAL A 354 -7.81 24.10 33.30
C VAL A 354 -8.22 24.51 31.88
N SER A 355 -9.52 24.54 31.61
CA SER A 355 -10.09 25.22 30.44
C SER A 355 -10.04 26.74 30.62
N PRO A 356 -9.52 27.51 29.65
CA PRO A 356 -9.69 28.95 29.67
C PRO A 356 -11.07 29.32 29.11
N ARG A 357 -11.96 29.73 30.02
CA ARG A 357 -13.22 30.44 29.73
C ARG A 357 -13.19 31.77 30.47
N GLY A 358 -13.30 32.88 29.74
CA GLY A 358 -13.43 34.25 30.25
C GLY A 358 -12.41 35.19 29.59
N GLY A 359 -12.75 36.40 29.13
CA GLY A 359 -13.96 37.18 29.33
C GLY A 359 -13.95 38.40 28.42
N ALA A 360 -15.10 39.07 28.40
CA ALA A 360 -15.44 40.25 27.61
C ALA A 360 -15.02 41.56 28.30
N ALA A 361 -15.24 42.66 27.56
CA ALA A 361 -15.25 44.09 27.93
C ALA A 361 -13.86 44.75 28.01
N GLU A 362 -13.61 45.99 27.57
CA GLU A 362 -14.44 47.07 27.03
C GLU A 362 -13.49 48.16 26.45
N ASP A 363 -14.05 49.02 25.59
CA ASP A 363 -13.65 50.42 25.30
C ASP A 363 -12.31 50.80 24.65
N GLY A 364 -12.42 51.67 23.62
CA GLY A 364 -11.34 52.60 23.28
C GLY A 364 -11.19 52.95 21.79
N GLU A 365 -12.01 53.89 21.32
CA GLU A 365 -11.65 54.98 20.38
C GLU A 365 -11.04 54.68 18.99
N ALA A 366 -11.79 55.08 17.95
CA ALA A 366 -11.24 55.52 16.67
C ALA A 366 -10.40 56.80 16.89
N PRO A 367 -9.39 57.17 16.05
CA PRO A 367 -9.70 57.64 14.70
C PRO A 367 -8.56 57.58 13.63
N VAL A 368 -8.94 58.04 12.42
CA VAL A 368 -8.11 58.67 11.36
C VAL A 368 -7.34 57.78 10.37
N SER A 369 -7.85 57.74 9.13
CA SER A 369 -7.07 57.53 7.90
C SER A 369 -6.10 58.70 7.64
N PRO A 370 -4.94 58.42 7.03
CA PRO A 370 -4.60 59.20 5.83
C PRO A 370 -4.00 58.35 4.71
N ARG A 371 -4.75 58.29 3.60
CA ARG A 371 -4.37 58.81 2.28
C ARG A 371 -2.87 59.14 2.08
N GLY A 372 -2.23 58.47 1.12
CA GLY A 372 -1.30 59.14 0.21
C GLY A 372 0.13 58.57 0.08
N SER A 373 0.38 58.03 -1.11
CA SER A 373 1.49 58.45 -1.99
C SER A 373 2.92 57.92 -1.77
N ALA A 374 3.29 57.08 -2.73
CA ALA A 374 4.40 57.30 -3.67
C ALA A 374 5.88 57.19 -3.21
N ARG A 375 6.54 56.23 -3.88
CA ARG A 375 7.83 56.30 -4.57
C ARG A 375 9.11 56.53 -3.75
N LYS A 376 10.10 55.73 -4.19
CA LYS A 376 11.51 56.06 -4.50
C LYS A 376 12.59 55.63 -3.49
N SER A 377 13.33 54.61 -3.93
CA SER A 377 14.79 54.55 -4.11
C SER A 377 15.75 54.81 -2.95
N SER A 378 16.57 53.81 -2.66
CA SER A 378 18.04 53.85 -2.46
C SER A 378 18.50 52.40 -2.25
N ALA A 379 19.40 51.76 -3.01
CA ALA A 379 20.78 52.09 -3.40
C ALA A 379 21.76 52.16 -2.21
N GLY A 380 22.72 51.22 -2.19
CA GLY A 380 23.89 51.15 -1.28
C GLY A 380 23.60 50.45 0.05
N ASP A 381 24.45 49.61 0.62
CA ASP A 381 25.84 49.29 0.30
C ASP A 381 26.25 47.99 1.06
N GLU A 382 27.32 47.38 0.55
CA GLU A 382 28.22 46.36 1.08
C GLU A 382 27.98 45.68 2.44
N ASP A 383 28.03 44.33 2.45
CA ASP A 383 29.04 43.67 3.30
C ASP A 383 29.50 42.29 2.77
N LYS A 384 30.81 42.06 2.87
CA LYS A 384 31.57 40.89 2.41
C LYS A 384 32.02 40.07 3.62
N LYS A 385 31.64 38.79 3.68
CA LYS A 385 32.34 37.62 4.31
C LYS A 385 31.27 36.54 4.54
N ASP A 386 31.48 35.24 4.39
CA ASP A 386 32.70 34.46 4.33
C ASP A 386 32.47 33.20 3.48
N LYS A 387 33.58 32.69 2.96
CA LYS A 387 33.66 31.73 1.86
C LYS A 387 34.16 30.39 2.43
N LYS A 388 33.27 29.41 2.64
CA LYS A 388 33.68 28.01 2.78
C LYS A 388 32.51 27.05 2.49
N ASP A 389 32.84 25.95 1.82
CA ASP A 389 32.01 24.76 1.59
C ASP A 389 30.97 24.79 0.46
N ARG A 390 31.46 24.75 -0.78
CA ARG A 390 30.71 24.19 -1.93
C ARG A 390 31.67 23.65 -3.00
N LYS A 391 32.10 22.39 -2.83
CA LYS A 391 32.80 21.62 -3.86
C LYS A 391 32.47 20.13 -3.74
N SER A 392 31.28 19.74 -4.20
CA SER A 392 30.92 18.34 -4.53
C SER A 392 29.50 18.25 -5.12
N LYS A 393 29.26 18.83 -6.31
CA LYS A 393 28.03 18.55 -7.08
C LYS A 393 28.13 19.01 -8.54
N LYS A 394 29.16 18.54 -9.26
CA LYS A 394 29.32 18.90 -10.69
C LYS A 394 29.92 17.80 -11.58
N ASP A 395 29.67 16.53 -11.26
CA ASP A 395 30.09 15.43 -12.15
C ASP A 395 28.95 14.43 -12.49
N ASP A 396 27.74 14.55 -11.91
CA ASP A 396 26.62 13.61 -12.16
C ASP A 396 25.65 14.02 -13.28
N ASP A 397 25.81 15.21 -13.88
CA ASP A 397 24.84 15.76 -14.84
C ASP A 397 25.31 15.69 -16.31
N LYS A 398 26.45 15.03 -16.57
CA LYS A 398 27.01 14.88 -17.92
C LYS A 398 26.64 13.54 -18.57
N ASP A 399 26.51 12.46 -17.79
CA ASP A 399 26.22 11.12 -18.33
C ASP A 399 24.73 10.91 -18.70
N LYS A 400 23.80 11.66 -18.09
CA LYS A 400 22.36 11.58 -18.47
C LYS A 400 22.02 12.26 -19.81
N LYS A 401 22.96 13.01 -20.41
CA LYS A 401 22.71 13.76 -21.65
C LYS A 401 23.17 13.01 -22.91
N GLU A 402 24.09 12.06 -22.80
CA GLU A 402 24.53 11.23 -23.94
C GLU A 402 23.54 10.08 -24.23
N ASP A 403 22.98 9.43 -23.20
CA ASP A 403 21.99 8.35 -23.39
C ASP A 403 20.67 8.80 -24.04
N LYS A 404 20.28 10.07 -23.89
CA LYS A 404 19.08 10.63 -24.54
C LYS A 404 19.29 10.93 -26.02
N LYS A 405 20.53 11.13 -26.47
CA LYS A 405 20.83 11.43 -27.88
C LYS A 405 20.79 10.17 -28.74
N ASP A 406 21.36 9.06 -28.25
CA ASP A 406 21.36 7.77 -28.95
C ASP A 406 19.96 7.14 -29.06
N LYS A 407 19.10 7.34 -28.06
CA LYS A 407 17.72 6.84 -28.10
C LYS A 407 16.84 7.60 -29.11
N LYS A 408 17.13 8.89 -29.34
CA LYS A 408 16.40 9.71 -30.33
C LYS A 408 16.83 9.39 -31.76
N GLU A 409 18.10 9.05 -31.97
CA GLU A 409 18.63 8.67 -33.28
C GLU A 409 18.17 7.27 -33.74
N LYS A 410 18.06 6.30 -32.81
CA LYS A 410 17.47 4.98 -33.11
C LYS A 410 15.97 5.05 -33.46
N LYS A 411 15.20 5.95 -32.83
CA LYS A 411 13.76 6.11 -33.13
C LYS A 411 13.53 6.67 -34.53
N HIS A 412 14.32 7.65 -34.95
CA HIS A 412 14.22 8.25 -36.29
C HIS A 412 14.64 7.30 -37.43
N LYS A 413 15.56 6.35 -37.14
CA LYS A 413 16.00 5.34 -38.12
C LYS A 413 14.97 4.23 -38.32
N LYS A 414 14.15 3.92 -37.30
CA LYS A 414 13.05 2.94 -37.40
C LYS A 414 11.88 3.48 -38.23
N GLU A 415 11.45 4.72 -38.00
CA GLU A 415 10.37 5.34 -38.80
C GLU A 415 10.74 5.56 -40.29
N LYS A 416 12.01 5.79 -40.62
CA LYS A 416 12.45 5.87 -42.02
C LYS A 416 12.46 4.52 -42.74
N LYS A 417 12.63 3.41 -42.01
CA LYS A 417 12.65 2.06 -42.61
C LYS A 417 11.23 1.58 -42.93
N ASP A 418 10.26 1.92 -42.08
CA ASP A 418 8.85 1.55 -42.27
C ASP A 418 8.15 2.37 -43.36
N LYS A 419 8.63 3.59 -43.67
CA LYS A 419 8.11 4.39 -44.79
C LYS A 419 8.62 3.94 -46.16
N PHE A 420 9.70 3.15 -46.24
CA PHE A 420 10.27 2.71 -47.51
C PHE A 420 9.72 1.36 -47.99
N SER A 421 9.01 0.60 -47.14
CA SER A 421 8.44 -0.70 -47.51
C SER A 421 7.03 -0.65 -48.09
N LEU A 422 6.39 0.53 -48.14
CA LEU A 422 5.02 0.70 -48.64
C LEU A 422 4.92 1.38 -50.03
N GLY A 423 6.06 1.60 -50.71
CA GLY A 423 6.13 2.37 -51.96
C GLY A 423 6.59 1.60 -53.20
N GLY A 424 6.43 0.26 -53.24
CA GLY A 424 6.84 -0.58 -54.37
C GLY A 424 5.69 -1.44 -54.85
N GLY A 425 4.76 -0.88 -55.61
CA GLY A 425 3.61 -1.58 -56.14
C GLY A 425 2.77 -0.69 -57.06
N LEU A 426 3.32 -0.40 -58.23
CA LEU A 426 2.60 -0.07 -59.46
C LEU A 426 3.22 -0.84 -60.61
#